data_AF-A0A392MQF8-F1
#
_entry.id   AF-A0A392MQF8-F1
#
_cell.length_a   1.000
_cell.length_b   1.000
_cell.length_c   1.000
_cell.angle_alpha   90.00
_cell.angle_beta   90.00
_cell.angle_gamma   90.00
#
_symmetry.space_group_name_H-M   'P 1'
#
loop_
_entity.id
_entity.type
_entity.pdbx_description
1 polymer ?
#
loop_
_entity_poly.entity_id
_entity_poly.type
_entity_poly.pdbx_seq_one_letter_code
_entity_poly.pdbx_strand_id
1 'polypeptide(L)'
;VYLQSVPTHGVAAGLNPIAGLVFEIIITFGLVYTVYATAADPKKGSLGTIAPIAIGFVVGANILAAGPFSGGSMNPARSFGPAVVSGNFADNWIYWVGPLIGGGLAGLIYGDIFIGSYAPAPSTETYP
;
A
#
# COMPACT_ATOMS: atom_id res chain seq x y z
N VAL A 1 10.35 24.03 -23.56
CA VAL A 1 10.72 23.90 -22.14
C VAL A 1 9.43 23.66 -21.34
N TYR A 2 9.03 22.39 -21.13
CA TYR A 2 7.70 22.07 -20.56
C TYR A 2 7.68 20.78 -19.70
N LEU A 3 8.80 20.39 -19.10
CA LEU A 3 8.87 19.17 -18.27
C LEU A 3 9.11 19.43 -16.77
N GLN A 4 9.16 20.69 -16.34
CA GLN A 4 9.56 21.03 -14.97
C GLN A 4 8.41 21.13 -13.94
N SER A 5 7.16 20.87 -14.33
CA SER A 5 5.99 21.22 -13.49
C SER A 5 5.14 20.03 -12.99
N VAL A 6 5.53 18.78 -13.26
CA VAL A 6 4.77 17.61 -12.76
C VAL A 6 5.39 17.16 -11.44
N PRO A 7 4.68 17.25 -10.30
CA PRO A 7 5.19 16.76 -9.02
C PRO A 7 5.42 15.26 -9.10
N THR A 8 6.67 14.84 -8.96
CA THR A 8 7.05 13.43 -8.81
C THR A 8 7.20 13.09 -7.33
N HIS A 9 7.03 11.82 -7.00
CA HIS A 9 7.45 11.35 -5.69
C HIS A 9 8.97 11.39 -5.59
N GLY A 10 9.45 11.87 -4.46
CA GLY A 10 10.87 11.88 -4.12
C GLY A 10 11.05 11.87 -2.61
N VAL A 11 12.20 11.38 -2.18
CA VAL A 11 12.61 11.44 -0.79
C VAL A 11 13.00 12.89 -0.47
N ALA A 12 12.69 13.34 0.75
CA ALA A 12 12.97 14.71 1.18
C ALA A 12 14.47 15.06 1.03
N ALA A 13 14.74 16.31 0.64
CA ALA A 13 16.11 16.77 0.42
C ALA A 13 16.97 16.59 1.70
N GLY A 14 18.10 15.91 1.55
CA GLY A 14 19.02 15.62 2.66
C GLY A 14 18.64 14.39 3.51
N LEU A 15 17.52 13.72 3.23
CA LEU A 15 17.16 12.46 3.89
C LEU A 15 17.83 11.28 3.19
N ASN A 16 18.27 10.29 3.96
CA ASN A 16 18.83 9.06 3.42
C ASN A 16 17.75 8.30 2.61
N PRO A 17 18.02 7.86 1.36
CA PRO A 17 17.09 7.05 0.55
C PRO A 17 16.55 5.81 1.28
N ILE A 18 17.36 5.17 2.13
CA ILE A 18 16.95 4.03 2.94
C ILE A 18 15.91 4.43 3.99
N ALA A 19 15.98 5.64 4.54
CA ALA A 19 14.94 6.13 5.45
C ALA A 19 13.60 6.30 4.70
N GLY A 20 13.63 6.87 3.49
CA GLY A 20 12.47 6.95 2.61
C GLY A 20 11.88 5.58 2.27
N LEU A 21 12.74 4.59 2.02
CA LEU A 21 12.33 3.19 1.82
C LEU A 21 11.63 2.61 3.04
N VAL A 22 12.18 2.81 4.25
CA VAL A 22 11.57 2.32 5.49
C VAL A 22 10.20 2.97 5.72
N PHE A 23 10.06 4.27 5.44
CA PHE A 23 8.75 4.93 5.50
C PHE A 23 7.75 4.25 4.57
N GLU A 24 8.08 4.06 3.29
CA GLU A 24 7.21 3.40 2.31
C GLU A 24 6.83 1.97 2.72
N ILE A 25 7.76 1.19 3.28
CA ILE A 25 7.46 -0.15 3.80
C ILE A 25 6.39 -0.08 4.91
N ILE A 26 6.57 0.79 5.90
CA ILE A 26 5.69 0.88 7.07
C ILE A 26 4.28 1.34 6.66
N ILE A 27 4.18 2.39 5.85
CA ILE A 27 2.88 2.93 5.44
C ILE A 27 2.13 1.98 4.49
N THR A 28 2.84 1.29 3.59
CA THR A 28 2.19 0.29 2.73
C THR A 28 1.78 -0.95 3.52
N PHE A 29 2.57 -1.37 4.50
CA PHE A 29 2.18 -2.44 5.42
C PHE A 29 0.86 -2.10 6.11
N GLY A 30 0.74 -0.91 6.72
CA GLY A 30 -0.48 -0.48 7.40
C GLY A 30 -1.69 -0.41 6.46
N LEU A 31 -1.49 0.08 5.24
CA LEU A 31 -2.53 0.10 4.20
C LEU A 31 -3.00 -1.31 3.84
N VAL A 32 -2.09 -2.20 3.46
CA VAL A 32 -2.44 -3.56 3.00
C VAL A 32 -3.01 -4.39 4.15
N TYR A 33 -2.48 -4.25 5.37
CA TYR A 33 -3.06 -4.88 6.56
C TYR A 33 -4.52 -4.45 6.77
N THR A 34 -4.82 -3.15 6.61
CA THR A 34 -6.19 -2.62 6.71
C THR A 34 -7.09 -3.22 5.62
N VAL A 35 -6.60 -3.35 4.40
CA VAL A 35 -7.32 -4.03 3.31
C VAL A 35 -7.63 -5.48 3.68
N TYR A 36 -6.66 -6.22 4.22
CA TYR A 36 -6.89 -7.59 4.65
C TYR A 36 -7.95 -7.67 5.76
N ALA A 37 -7.81 -6.83 6.80
CA ALA A 37 -8.71 -6.84 7.95
C ALA A 37 -10.15 -6.42 7.64
N THR A 38 -10.33 -5.48 6.70
CA THR A 38 -11.64 -4.90 6.43
C THR A 38 -12.29 -5.46 5.18
N ALA A 39 -11.53 -5.89 4.17
CA ALA A 39 -12.06 -6.30 2.88
C ALA A 39 -11.79 -7.78 2.54
N ALA A 40 -10.63 -8.33 2.89
CA ALA A 40 -10.25 -9.69 2.47
C ALA A 40 -10.66 -10.78 3.46
N ASP A 41 -10.64 -10.53 4.76
CA ASP A 41 -10.97 -11.53 5.78
C ASP A 41 -12.44 -12.00 5.63
N PRO A 42 -12.69 -13.31 5.42
CA PRO A 42 -14.05 -13.86 5.41
C PRO A 42 -14.83 -13.61 6.71
N LYS A 43 -14.11 -13.42 7.83
CA LYS A 43 -14.67 -13.15 9.17
C LYS A 43 -14.87 -11.66 9.45
N LYS A 44 -14.66 -10.78 8.46
CA LYS A 44 -14.78 -9.32 8.61
C LYS A 44 -16.12 -8.81 9.17
N GLY A 45 -17.20 -9.58 9.03
CA GLY A 45 -18.53 -9.19 9.53
C GLY A 45 -18.94 -7.80 9.03
N SER A 46 -19.35 -6.92 9.95
CA SER A 46 -19.74 -5.54 9.63
C SER A 46 -18.59 -4.62 9.19
N LEU A 47 -17.33 -5.02 9.40
CA LEU A 47 -16.16 -4.24 8.95
C LEU A 47 -16.10 -4.14 7.42
N GLY A 48 -16.68 -5.12 6.71
CA GLY A 48 -16.79 -5.09 5.26
C GLY A 48 -17.56 -3.88 4.73
N THR A 49 -18.55 -3.40 5.47
CA THR A 49 -19.38 -2.25 5.08
C THR A 49 -18.60 -0.94 5.13
N ILE A 50 -17.69 -0.79 6.10
CA ILE A 50 -16.87 0.41 6.29
C ILE A 50 -15.48 0.30 5.65
N ALA A 51 -15.19 -0.80 4.95
CA ALA A 51 -13.87 -1.04 4.38
C ALA A 51 -13.38 0.10 3.46
N PRO A 52 -14.18 0.63 2.51
CA PRO A 52 -13.69 1.68 1.61
C PRO A 52 -13.31 2.98 2.35
N ILE A 53 -14.11 3.38 3.35
CA ILE A 53 -13.84 4.60 4.11
C ILE A 53 -12.67 4.41 5.07
N ALA A 54 -12.54 3.24 5.70
CA ALA A 54 -11.41 2.92 6.57
C ALA A 54 -10.08 2.92 5.79
N ILE A 55 -10.05 2.28 4.62
CA ILE A 55 -8.89 2.26 3.73
C ILE A 55 -8.52 3.69 3.30
N GLY A 56 -9.51 4.50 2.91
CA GLY A 56 -9.29 5.90 2.53
C GLY A 56 -8.69 6.74 3.67
N PHE A 57 -9.19 6.59 4.89
CA PHE A 57 -8.64 7.30 6.05
C PHE A 57 -7.22 6.86 6.40
N VAL A 58 -6.89 5.57 6.28
CA VAL A 58 -5.53 5.08 6.51
C VAL A 58 -4.57 5.66 5.48
N VAL A 59 -4.94 5.70 4.21
CA VAL A 59 -4.14 6.37 3.17
C VAL A 59 -3.93 7.85 3.52
N GLY A 60 -4.98 8.57 3.90
CA GLY A 60 -4.90 9.97 4.28
C GLY A 60 -3.99 10.22 5.47
N ALA A 61 -4.14 9.44 6.54
CA ALA A 61 -3.30 9.52 7.74
C ALA A 61 -1.82 9.22 7.42
N ASN A 62 -1.58 8.21 6.59
CA ASN A 62 -0.23 7.87 6.15
C ASN A 62 0.42 8.97 5.31
N ILE A 63 -0.34 9.64 4.43
CA ILE A 63 0.17 10.80 3.68
C ILE A 63 0.50 11.96 4.63
N LEU A 64 -0.32 12.22 5.65
CA LEU A 64 -0.02 13.26 6.64
C LEU A 64 1.26 12.95 7.44
N ALA A 65 1.52 11.68 7.74
CA ALA A 65 2.69 11.26 8.49
C ALA A 65 3.98 11.19 7.64
N ALA A 66 3.91 10.56 6.46
CA ALA A 66 5.07 10.28 5.62
C ALA A 66 5.28 11.29 4.47
N GLY A 67 4.30 12.16 4.20
CA GLY A 67 4.34 13.16 3.14
C GLY A 67 5.61 14.01 3.14
N PRO A 68 6.02 14.59 4.29
CA PRO A 68 7.25 15.37 4.38
C PRO A 68 8.55 14.58 4.19
N PHE A 69 8.51 13.24 4.20
CA PHE A 69 9.71 12.38 4.18
C PHE A 69 9.85 11.59 2.87
N SER A 70 8.82 10.82 2.48
CA SER A 70 8.81 10.00 1.26
C SER A 70 7.80 10.47 0.21
N GLY A 71 6.94 11.45 0.55
CA GLY A 71 5.78 11.83 -0.26
C GLY A 71 4.56 10.92 -0.09
N GLY A 72 4.66 9.88 0.74
CA GLY A 72 3.55 8.98 1.08
C GLY A 72 2.94 8.28 -0.13
N SER A 73 3.76 7.58 -0.93
CA SER A 73 3.30 6.97 -2.17
C SER A 73 2.34 5.81 -1.93
N MET A 74 2.80 4.82 -1.16
CA MET A 74 2.18 3.53 -0.90
C MET A 74 1.89 2.66 -2.14
N ASN A 75 2.08 3.18 -3.35
CA ASN A 75 1.57 2.60 -4.59
C ASN A 75 2.54 2.86 -5.75
N PRO A 76 3.18 1.81 -6.31
CA PRO A 76 4.13 1.95 -7.41
C PRO A 76 3.53 2.63 -8.64
N ALA A 77 2.26 2.37 -8.98
CA ALA A 77 1.59 2.99 -10.12
C ALA A 77 1.37 4.50 -9.89
N ARG A 78 1.08 4.90 -8.65
CA ARG A 78 0.92 6.32 -8.26
C ARG A 78 2.23 7.09 -8.40
N SER A 79 3.37 6.47 -8.09
CA SER A 79 4.69 7.09 -8.29
C SER A 79 5.16 7.06 -9.75
N PHE A 80 4.88 5.96 -10.46
CA PHE A 80 5.37 5.75 -11.82
C PHE A 80 4.72 6.70 -12.85
N GLY A 81 3.42 6.96 -12.75
CA GLY A 81 2.72 7.84 -13.70
C GLY A 81 3.36 9.23 -13.84
N PRO A 82 3.51 10.00 -12.74
CA PRO A 82 4.20 11.28 -12.75
C PRO A 82 5.67 11.20 -13.19
N ALA A 83 6.37 10.11 -12.85
CA ALA A 83 7.77 9.90 -13.27
C ALA A 83 7.90 9.77 -14.79
N VAL A 84 6.97 9.05 -15.44
CA VAL A 84 6.92 8.92 -16.90
C VAL A 84 6.61 10.25 -17.57
N VAL A 85 5.61 10.99 -17.06
CA VAL A 85 5.19 12.27 -17.68
C VAL A 85 6.27 13.35 -17.52
N SER A 86 6.97 13.37 -16.39
CA SER A 86 8.07 14.32 -16.14
C SER A 86 9.40 13.90 -16.77
N GLY A 87 9.57 12.61 -17.09
CA GLY A 87 10.86 12.03 -17.46
C GLY A 87 11.85 11.92 -16.29
N ASN A 88 11.39 12.11 -15.04
CA ASN A 88 12.23 12.03 -13.85
C ASN A 88 11.97 10.75 -13.06
N PHE A 89 12.97 9.86 -13.06
CA PHE A 89 12.93 8.58 -12.33
C PHE A 89 13.86 8.56 -11.12
N ALA A 90 14.36 9.71 -10.67
CA ALA A 90 15.21 9.80 -9.49
C ALA A 90 14.53 9.13 -8.29
N ASP A 91 15.24 8.20 -7.65
CA ASP A 91 14.78 7.42 -6.49
C ASP A 91 13.46 6.64 -6.69
N ASN A 92 12.97 6.52 -7.94
CA ASN A 92 11.67 5.89 -8.20
C ASN A 92 11.63 4.42 -7.78
N TRP A 93 12.79 3.75 -7.75
CA TRP A 93 12.95 2.36 -7.30
C TRP A 93 12.44 2.16 -5.86
N ILE A 94 12.52 3.17 -5.00
CA ILE A 94 12.05 3.12 -3.61
C ILE A 94 10.54 2.87 -3.57
N TYR A 95 9.79 3.49 -4.47
CA TYR A 95 8.34 3.34 -4.58
C TYR A 95 7.90 2.04 -5.24
N TRP A 96 8.84 1.22 -5.70
CA TRP A 96 8.58 -0.18 -6.04
C TRP A 96 8.96 -1.08 -4.87
N VAL A 97 10.21 -1.00 -4.42
CA VAL A 97 10.74 -1.90 -3.39
C VAL A 97 9.99 -1.74 -2.08
N GLY A 98 9.75 -0.51 -1.62
CA GLY A 98 9.08 -0.23 -0.36
C GLY A 98 7.65 -0.78 -0.32
N PRO A 99 6.77 -0.37 -1.26
CA PRO A 99 5.41 -0.87 -1.29
C PRO A 99 5.29 -2.39 -1.51
N LEU A 100 6.14 -2.99 -2.35
CA LEU A 100 6.09 -4.44 -2.57
C LEU A 100 6.51 -5.23 -1.31
N ILE A 101 7.54 -4.77 -0.59
CA ILE A 101 7.95 -5.40 0.66
C ILE A 101 6.87 -5.19 1.73
N GLY A 102 6.41 -3.95 1.95
CA GLY A 102 5.40 -3.65 2.96
C GLY A 102 4.08 -4.40 2.73
N GLY A 103 3.61 -4.43 1.48
CA GLY A 103 2.41 -5.16 1.10
C GLY A 103 2.56 -6.67 1.21
N GLY A 104 3.72 -7.21 0.78
CA GLY A 104 4.04 -8.63 0.93
C GLY A 104 4.06 -9.07 2.40
N LEU A 105 4.72 -8.30 3.26
CA LEU A 105 4.76 -8.57 4.71
C LEU A 105 3.36 -8.53 5.34
N ALA A 106 2.52 -7.55 4.97
CA ALA A 106 1.15 -7.48 5.46
C ALA A 106 0.32 -8.69 5.02
N GLY A 107 0.48 -9.11 3.76
CA GLY A 107 -0.19 -10.30 3.22
C GLY A 107 0.22 -11.59 3.93
N LEU A 108 1.52 -11.79 4.16
CA LEU A 108 2.02 -12.96 4.88
C LEU A 108 1.54 -12.97 6.35
N ILE A 109 1.73 -11.85 7.06
CA ILE A 109 1.34 -11.76 8.48
C ILE A 109 -0.16 -11.93 8.65
N TYR A 110 -0.98 -11.25 7.86
CA TYR A 110 -2.43 -11.37 8.00
C TYR A 110 -2.95 -12.72 7.52
N GLY A 111 -2.47 -13.17 6.35
CA GLY A 111 -2.85 -14.43 5.72
C GLY A 111 -2.56 -15.64 6.61
N ASP A 112 -1.33 -15.75 7.11
CA ASP A 112 -0.89 -16.95 7.82
C ASP A 112 -1.37 -16.97 9.27
N ILE A 113 -1.47 -15.80 9.93
CA ILE A 113 -1.82 -15.73 11.37
C ILE A 113 -3.33 -15.58 11.59
N PHE A 114 -4.01 -14.75 10.79
CA PHE A 114 -5.41 -14.39 11.05
C PHE A 114 -6.39 -15.14 10.14
N ILE A 115 -6.02 -15.38 8.88
CA ILE A 115 -6.86 -16.10 7.90
C ILE A 115 -6.59 -17.61 7.90
N GLY A 116 -5.51 -18.09 8.54
CA GLY A 116 -4.85 -19.41 8.51
C GLY A 116 -5.66 -20.72 8.58
N SER A 117 -6.94 -20.75 8.22
CA SER A 117 -7.69 -21.93 7.85
C SER A 117 -8.69 -21.56 6.77
N TYR A 118 -8.27 -21.66 5.51
CA TYR A 118 -9.21 -21.71 4.39
C TYR A 118 -10.02 -23.00 4.55
N ALA A 119 -11.19 -22.93 5.19
CA ALA A 119 -12.17 -24.00 5.06
C ALA A 119 -12.65 -23.96 3.60
N PRO A 120 -12.39 -25.00 2.78
CA PRO A 120 -12.92 -25.04 1.44
C PRO A 120 -14.44 -24.86 1.52
N ALA A 121 -15.01 -24.05 0.63
CA ALA A 121 -16.46 -24.00 0.51
C ALA A 121 -16.98 -25.44 0.34
N PRO A 122 -18.03 -25.86 1.05
CA PRO A 122 -18.57 -27.20 0.89
C PRO A 122 -18.87 -27.42 -0.60
N SER A 123 -18.27 -28.46 -1.17
CA SER A 123 -18.59 -28.87 -2.54
C SER A 123 -20.09 -29.09 -2.60
N THR A 124 -20.75 -28.47 -3.56
CA THR A 124 -22.18 -28.65 -3.85
C THR A 124 -22.43 -30.05 -4.42
N GLU A 125 -22.10 -31.10 -3.66
CA GLU A 125 -22.61 -32.45 -3.86
C GLU A 125 -24.03 -32.51 -3.29
N THR A 126 -24.96 -31.79 -3.91
CA THR A 126 -26.41 -32.05 -3.90
C THR A 126 -27.07 -30.97 -4.74
N TYR A 127 -26.99 -31.12 -6.06
CA TYR A 127 -28.07 -30.66 -6.93
C TYR A 127 -28.90 -31.91 -7.26
N PRO A 128 -30.16 -32.02 -6.81
CA PRO A 128 -31.06 -33.07 -7.26
C PRO A 128 -31.42 -32.92 -8.74
#